data_AF-A0A7S2EY88-F1
#
_entry.id   AF-A0A7S2EY88-F1
#
_cell.length_a   1.000
_cell.length_b   1.000
_cell.length_c   1.000
_cell.angle_alpha   90.00
_cell.angle_beta   90.00
_cell.angle_gamma   90.00
#
_symmetry.space_group_name_H-M   'P 1'
#
loop_
_entity.id
_entity.type
_entity.pdbx_description
1 polymer ?
#
loop_
_entity_poly.entity_id
_entity_poly.type
_entity_poly.pdbx_seq_one_letter_code
_entity_poly.pdbx_strand_id
1 'polypeptide(L)'
;GSSSEDDEDEDDDEEPPKVELTSEEKALLFRKLPSPDLNPLALSTSMGKFTLPEKDEGFDEVRYEWSKGPKAQEYVKAWVLEKKRTTRVEELKPSNWFRKHLAQWHKALDRYQAKLSEHRAQERKKAQAAAAPKKDAAKPAAAKEGDEEKKDEKKEEEKEE
;
A
#
# COMPACT_ATOMS: atom_id res chain seq x y z
N GLY A 1 24.24 30.48 82.64
CA GLY A 1 23.34 30.84 81.53
C GLY A 1 24.18 31.26 80.35
N SER A 2 23.78 30.82 79.15
CA SER A 2 24.35 31.14 77.82
C SER A 2 25.80 30.71 77.59
N SER A 3 26.21 30.19 76.43
CA SER A 3 25.58 29.90 75.13
C SER A 3 26.56 28.99 74.38
N SER A 4 26.09 27.89 73.76
CA SER A 4 26.05 27.67 72.29
C SER A 4 27.43 27.66 71.64
N GLU A 5 27.94 26.46 71.33
CA GLU A 5 27.85 25.82 69.99
C GLU A 5 28.96 26.34 69.09
N ASP A 6 30.07 25.61 69.11
CA ASP A 6 31.16 25.67 68.13
C ASP A 6 31.29 24.22 67.62
N ASP A 7 30.33 23.86 66.76
CA ASP A 7 30.34 22.66 65.93
C ASP A 7 30.78 23.20 64.55
N GLU A 8 32.11 23.24 64.34
CA GLU A 8 32.68 23.61 63.05
C GLU A 8 32.39 22.47 62.07
N ASP A 9 31.41 22.70 61.20
CA ASP A 9 31.09 21.89 60.03
C ASP A 9 32.38 21.53 59.26
N GLU A 10 32.75 20.25 59.29
CA GLU A 10 33.68 19.65 58.34
C GLU A 10 33.01 19.69 56.95
N ASP A 11 33.37 20.69 56.15
CA ASP A 11 33.07 20.79 54.71
C ASP A 11 33.64 19.56 53.99
N ASP A 12 32.81 18.51 53.88
CA ASP A 12 33.01 17.35 53.02
C ASP A 12 32.77 17.79 51.55
N ASP A 13 33.74 18.51 50.98
CA ASP A 13 33.88 18.80 49.55
C ASP A 13 34.26 17.50 48.79
N GLU A 14 33.43 16.45 48.92
CA GLU A 14 33.51 15.27 48.06
C GLU A 14 33.13 15.68 46.64
N GLU A 15 34.15 16.03 45.84
CA GLU A 15 33.99 16.23 44.40
C GLU A 15 33.15 15.08 43.81
N PRO A 16 32.07 15.38 43.07
CA PRO A 16 31.16 14.34 42.60
C PRO A 16 31.96 13.30 41.80
N PRO A 17 31.70 12.00 42.00
CA PRO A 17 32.49 10.93 41.42
C PRO A 17 32.62 11.14 39.92
N LYS A 18 33.87 11.29 39.47
CA LYS A 18 34.20 11.50 38.06
C LYS A 18 33.80 10.26 37.27
N VAL A 19 32.59 10.30 36.71
CA VAL A 19 32.06 9.23 35.85
C VAL A 19 32.94 9.17 34.60
N GLU A 20 33.93 8.28 34.62
CA GLU A 20 34.75 8.01 33.46
C GLU A 20 33.95 7.11 32.51
N LEU A 21 33.44 7.71 31.43
CA LEU A 21 32.82 6.95 30.35
C LEU A 21 33.80 5.88 29.86
N THR A 22 33.34 4.63 29.84
CA THR A 22 34.06 3.50 29.27
C THR A 22 34.36 3.76 27.80
N SER A 23 35.34 3.05 27.24
CA SER A 23 35.68 3.16 25.81
C SER A 23 34.47 2.85 24.90
N GLU A 24 33.60 1.93 25.32
CA GLU A 24 32.36 1.58 24.62
C GLU A 24 31.34 2.72 24.67
N GLU A 25 31.17 3.38 25.81
CA GLU A 25 30.24 4.51 25.96
C GLU A 25 30.70 5.74 25.17
N LYS A 26 32.02 6.00 25.11
CA LYS A 26 32.58 7.07 24.27
C LYS A 26 32.39 6.82 22.76
N ALA A 27 32.23 5.56 22.35
CA ALA A 27 31.94 5.22 20.96
C ALA A 27 30.45 5.36 20.59
N LEU A 28 29.56 5.37 21.58
CA LEU A 28 28.12 5.56 21.38
C LEU A 28 27.81 7.05 21.17
N LEU A 29 27.82 7.49 19.91
CA LEU A 29 27.41 8.84 19.55
C LEU A 29 25.91 9.07 19.78
N PHE A 30 25.07 8.05 19.60
CA PHE A 30 23.62 8.18 19.70
C PHE A 30 23.05 7.20 20.71
N ARG A 31 22.16 7.70 21.58
CA ARG A 31 21.43 6.86 22.55
C ARG A 31 20.55 5.86 21.80
N LYS A 32 20.65 4.58 22.18
CA LYS A 32 19.75 3.53 21.66
C LYS A 32 18.47 3.52 22.49
N LEU A 33 17.35 3.77 21.84
CA LEU A 33 16.02 3.71 22.45
C LEU A 33 15.30 2.41 22.04
N PRO A 34 14.50 1.80 22.92
CA PRO A 34 13.69 0.64 22.58
C PRO A 34 12.58 0.98 21.58
N SER A 35 12.08 2.22 21.63
CA SER A 35 11.07 2.76 20.71
C SER A 35 11.71 3.78 19.77
N PRO A 36 11.47 3.71 18.45
CA PRO A 36 11.94 4.73 17.52
C PRO A 36 11.16 6.04 17.70
N ASP A 37 11.83 7.17 17.49
CA ASP A 37 11.23 8.51 17.62
C ASP A 37 10.22 8.85 16.50
N LEU A 38 10.43 8.26 15.32
CA LEU A 38 9.57 8.44 14.15
C LEU A 38 8.87 7.14 13.77
N ASN A 39 7.60 7.27 13.36
CA ASN A 39 6.90 6.18 12.70
C ASN A 39 7.70 5.74 11.45
N PRO A 40 7.90 4.44 11.20
CA PRO A 40 8.58 3.93 10.01
C PRO A 40 8.11 4.54 8.69
N LEU A 41 6.81 4.81 8.54
CA LEU A 41 6.26 5.45 7.33
C LEU A 41 6.71 6.92 7.20
N ALA A 42 6.70 7.68 8.29
CA ALA A 42 7.15 9.06 8.27
C ALA A 42 8.64 9.13 7.92
N LEU A 43 9.44 8.25 8.53
CA LEU A 43 10.86 8.13 8.25
C LEU A 43 11.12 7.77 6.77
N SER A 44 10.37 6.81 6.20
CA SER A 44 10.60 6.38 4.80
C SER A 44 10.32 7.46 3.77
N THR A 45 9.31 8.29 4.00
CA THR A 45 8.98 9.42 3.10
C THR A 45 9.94 10.61 3.27
N SER A 46 10.45 10.88 4.48
CA SER A 46 11.24 12.09 4.76
C SER A 46 12.76 11.90 4.77
N MET A 47 13.28 10.68 4.97
CA MET A 47 14.73 10.44 5.17
C MET A 47 15.61 10.98 4.02
N GLY A 48 15.07 11.01 2.79
CA GLY A 48 15.80 11.53 1.63
C GLY A 48 15.99 13.04 1.62
N LYS A 49 15.26 13.76 2.49
CA LYS A 49 15.28 15.22 2.63
C LYS A 49 16.14 15.67 3.81
N PHE A 50 16.73 14.75 4.56
CA PHE A 50 17.55 15.10 5.72
C PHE A 50 18.89 15.65 5.26
N THR A 51 19.18 16.88 5.66
CA THR A 51 20.41 17.61 5.38
C THR A 51 20.93 18.25 6.65
N LEU A 52 22.19 18.62 6.65
CA LEU A 52 22.73 19.49 7.68
C LEU A 52 22.53 20.94 7.25
N PRO A 53 22.41 21.88 8.21
CA PRO A 53 22.23 23.27 7.89
C PRO A 53 23.36 23.82 7.02
N GLU A 54 23.00 24.59 6.00
CA GLU A 54 23.95 25.33 5.15
C GLU A 54 24.04 26.79 5.60
N LYS A 55 25.19 27.43 5.35
CA LYS A 55 25.39 28.84 5.74
C LYS A 55 24.40 29.79 5.04
N ASP A 56 23.91 29.40 3.88
CA ASP A 56 23.00 30.18 3.04
C ASP A 56 21.53 30.10 3.52
N GLU A 57 21.24 29.29 4.54
CA GLU A 57 19.88 29.16 5.12
C GLU A 57 19.54 30.27 6.13
N GLY A 58 20.48 31.19 6.41
CA GLY A 58 20.23 32.38 7.23
C GLY A 58 20.49 32.19 8.74
N PHE A 59 21.25 31.18 9.14
CA PHE A 59 21.69 31.00 10.52
C PHE A 59 22.86 31.93 10.87
N ASP A 60 22.81 32.58 12.04
CA ASP A 60 23.92 33.41 12.54
C ASP A 60 25.21 32.58 12.77
N GLU A 61 25.09 31.37 13.31
CA GLU A 61 26.21 30.45 13.50
C GLU A 61 25.75 28.98 13.52
N VAL A 62 26.51 28.10 12.85
CA VAL A 62 26.32 26.64 12.91
C VAL A 62 27.52 26.00 13.62
N ARG A 63 27.30 25.54 14.86
CA ARG A 63 28.33 24.87 15.67
C ARG A 63 28.20 23.36 15.57
N TYR A 64 29.30 22.68 15.24
CA TYR A 64 29.35 21.22 15.21
C TYR A 64 30.12 20.69 16.43
N GLU A 65 29.39 20.47 17.52
CA GLU A 65 29.99 20.08 18.82
C GLU A 65 30.50 18.64 18.85
N TRP A 66 29.82 17.72 18.15
CA TRP A 66 30.08 16.28 18.28
C TRP A 66 31.02 15.74 17.20
N SER A 67 31.08 16.38 16.04
CA SER A 67 31.92 15.97 14.91
C SER A 67 32.15 17.15 13.97
N LYS A 68 33.39 17.34 13.49
CA LYS A 68 33.70 18.42 12.54
C LYS A 68 32.77 18.38 11.31
N GLY A 69 32.37 19.54 10.80
CA GLY A 69 31.37 19.70 9.72
C GLY A 69 31.44 18.68 8.57
N PRO A 70 32.61 18.43 7.94
CA PRO A 70 32.73 17.43 6.88
C PRO A 70 32.37 16.00 7.31
N LYS A 71 32.81 15.58 8.50
CA LYS A 71 32.49 14.25 9.04
C LYS A 71 31.01 14.12 9.38
N ALA A 72 30.38 15.19 9.87
CA ALA A 72 28.95 15.21 10.12
C ALA A 72 28.16 15.05 8.80
N GLN A 73 28.57 15.73 7.73
CA GLN A 73 27.95 15.60 6.41
C GLN A 73 28.12 14.18 5.84
N GLU A 74 29.30 13.60 5.95
CA GLU A 74 29.55 12.21 5.55
C GLU A 74 28.69 11.23 6.33
N TYR A 75 28.57 11.42 7.65
CA TYR A 75 27.72 10.58 8.51
C TYR A 75 26.26 10.62 8.08
N VAL A 76 25.67 11.81 7.91
CA VAL A 76 24.25 11.94 7.51
C VAL A 76 24.04 11.30 6.13
N LYS A 77 24.95 11.51 5.18
CA LYS A 77 24.88 10.87 3.86
C LYS A 77 24.95 9.34 3.95
N ALA A 78 25.89 8.80 4.71
CA ALA A 78 26.04 7.36 4.92
C ALA A 78 24.80 6.76 5.59
N TRP A 79 24.28 7.41 6.63
CA TRP A 79 23.07 7.01 7.33
C TRP A 79 21.83 7.02 6.42
N VAL A 80 21.64 8.08 5.62
CA VAL A 80 20.54 8.15 4.64
C VAL A 80 20.68 7.03 3.59
N LEU A 81 21.89 6.73 3.11
CA LEU A 81 22.13 5.64 2.15
C LEU A 81 21.83 4.27 2.75
N GLU A 82 22.25 4.02 3.99
CA GLU A 82 21.95 2.79 4.70
C GLU A 82 20.44 2.61 4.92
N LYS A 83 19.75 3.67 5.35
CA LYS A 83 18.30 3.66 5.51
C LYS A 83 17.56 3.47 4.19
N LYS A 84 18.03 4.08 3.10
CA LYS A 84 17.47 3.84 1.74
C LYS A 84 17.60 2.37 1.31
N ARG A 85 18.68 1.68 1.71
CA ARG A 85 18.89 0.26 1.38
C ARG A 85 18.05 -0.70 2.22
N THR A 86 17.75 -0.32 3.45
CA THR A 86 17.11 -1.20 4.45
C THR A 86 15.62 -0.92 4.63
N THR A 87 15.14 0.27 4.23
CA THR A 87 13.76 0.68 4.40
C THR A 87 12.94 0.40 3.16
N ARG A 88 11.71 -0.09 3.35
CA ARG A 88 10.76 -0.30 2.28
C ARG A 88 10.38 1.05 1.64
N VAL A 89 10.39 1.08 0.31
CA VAL A 89 9.90 2.22 -0.46
C VAL A 89 8.39 2.11 -0.59
N GLU A 90 7.65 3.00 0.06
CA GLU A 90 6.17 2.97 0.07
C GLU A 90 5.55 3.76 -1.10
N GLU A 91 6.24 4.76 -1.65
CA GLU A 91 5.67 5.67 -2.66
C GLU A 91 6.01 5.28 -4.11
N LEU A 92 6.28 4.02 -4.39
CA LEU A 92 6.60 3.57 -5.74
C LEU A 92 5.35 3.63 -6.64
N LYS A 93 5.25 4.69 -7.45
CA LYS A 93 4.18 4.82 -8.45
C LYS A 93 4.62 4.22 -9.78
N PRO A 94 3.76 3.45 -10.47
CA PRO A 94 4.05 2.98 -11.81
C PRO A 94 4.30 4.16 -12.74
N SER A 95 5.43 4.12 -13.44
CA SER A 95 5.84 5.16 -14.38
C SER A 95 4.87 5.26 -15.55
N ASN A 96 4.89 6.39 -16.26
CA ASN A 96 4.08 6.57 -17.48
C ASN A 96 4.40 5.49 -18.53
N TRP A 97 5.66 5.08 -18.63
CA TRP A 97 6.08 3.98 -19.50
C TRP A 97 5.35 2.68 -19.15
N PHE A 98 5.30 2.31 -17.87
CA PHE A 98 4.61 1.10 -17.42
C PHE A 98 3.10 1.17 -17.71
N ARG A 99 2.45 2.29 -17.38
CA ARG A 99 1.01 2.48 -17.61
C ARG A 99 0.65 2.34 -19.08
N LYS A 100 1.47 2.89 -19.98
CA LYS A 100 1.27 2.79 -21.43
C LYS A 100 1.32 1.34 -21.92
N HIS A 101 2.34 0.59 -21.50
CA HIS A 101 2.49 -0.82 -21.91
C HIS A 101 1.40 -1.70 -21.29
N LEU A 102 1.02 -1.44 -20.03
CA LEU A 102 -0.09 -2.13 -19.39
C LEU A 102 -1.40 -1.92 -20.17
N ALA A 103 -1.71 -0.69 -20.57
CA ALA A 103 -2.90 -0.41 -21.39
C ALA A 103 -2.87 -1.12 -22.76
N GLN A 104 -1.70 -1.20 -23.40
CA GLN A 104 -1.54 -1.95 -24.65
C GLN A 104 -1.75 -3.45 -24.44
N TRP A 105 -1.22 -4.00 -23.35
CA TRP A 105 -1.38 -5.41 -22.99
C TRP A 105 -2.86 -5.75 -22.72
N HIS A 106 -3.58 -4.92 -21.95
CA HIS A 106 -5.02 -5.09 -21.72
C HIS A 106 -5.80 -5.11 -23.04
N LYS A 107 -5.53 -4.16 -23.96
CA LYS A 107 -6.18 -4.15 -25.28
C LYS A 107 -5.93 -5.42 -26.09
N ALA A 108 -4.70 -5.95 -26.04
CA ALA A 108 -4.36 -7.19 -26.74
C ALA A 108 -5.08 -8.39 -26.11
N LEU A 109 -5.13 -8.43 -24.78
CA LEU A 109 -5.81 -9.48 -24.02
C LEU A 109 -7.32 -9.48 -24.29
N ASP A 110 -7.98 -8.31 -24.24
CA ASP A 110 -9.40 -8.16 -24.55
C ASP A 110 -9.70 -8.63 -25.98
N ARG A 111 -8.83 -8.28 -26.95
CA ARG A 111 -8.96 -8.74 -28.33
C ARG A 111 -8.89 -10.26 -28.44
N TYR A 112 -7.99 -10.91 -27.71
CA TYR A 112 -7.87 -12.38 -27.74
C TYR A 112 -9.04 -13.06 -27.04
N GLN A 113 -9.49 -12.52 -25.91
CA GLN A 113 -10.66 -13.03 -25.20
C GLN A 113 -11.94 -12.89 -26.04
N ALA A 114 -12.12 -11.77 -26.74
CA ALA A 114 -13.22 -11.56 -27.67
C ALA A 114 -13.24 -12.62 -28.77
N LYS A 115 -12.12 -12.82 -29.48
CA LYS A 115 -11.99 -13.87 -30.52
C LYS A 115 -12.27 -15.27 -29.98
N LEU A 116 -11.77 -15.60 -28.80
CA LEU A 116 -12.02 -16.90 -28.17
C LEU A 116 -13.51 -17.07 -27.83
N SER A 117 -14.16 -16.02 -27.32
CA SER A 117 -15.58 -16.03 -27.00
C SER A 117 -16.44 -16.20 -28.26
N GLU A 118 -16.09 -15.52 -29.35
CA GLU A 118 -16.74 -15.64 -30.66
C GLU A 118 -16.60 -17.04 -31.22
N HIS A 119 -15.39 -17.60 -31.21
CA HIS A 119 -15.14 -18.97 -31.67
C HIS A 119 -15.96 -19.99 -30.86
N ARG A 120 -15.95 -19.88 -29.53
CA ARG A 120 -16.76 -20.74 -28.64
C ARG A 120 -18.26 -20.57 -28.89
N ALA A 121 -18.73 -19.35 -29.16
CA ALA A 121 -20.13 -19.11 -29.50
C ALA A 121 -20.51 -19.72 -30.85
N GLN A 122 -19.63 -19.65 -31.85
CA GLN A 122 -19.82 -20.28 -33.16
C GLN A 122 -19.86 -21.81 -33.04
N GLU A 123 -18.95 -22.40 -32.27
CA GLU A 123 -18.95 -23.84 -31.99
C GLU A 123 -20.26 -24.30 -31.33
N ARG A 124 -20.75 -23.55 -30.31
CA ARG A 124 -22.03 -23.83 -29.67
C ARG A 124 -23.20 -23.72 -30.65
N LYS A 125 -23.22 -22.70 -31.51
CA LYS A 125 -24.25 -22.53 -32.55
C LYS A 125 -24.21 -23.65 -33.58
N LYS A 126 -23.03 -24.06 -34.03
CA LYS A 126 -22.86 -25.20 -34.95
C LYS A 126 -23.30 -26.52 -34.30
N ALA A 127 -22.96 -26.75 -33.04
CA ALA A 127 -23.42 -27.93 -32.29
C ALA A 127 -24.94 -27.94 -32.11
N GLN A 128 -25.56 -26.79 -31.82
CA GLN A 128 -27.02 -26.67 -31.70
C GLN A 128 -27.73 -26.84 -33.05
N ALA A 129 -27.18 -26.29 -34.14
CA ALA A 129 -27.71 -26.45 -35.49
C ALA A 129 -27.52 -27.89 -36.03
N ALA A 130 -26.43 -28.57 -35.67
CA ALA A 130 -26.24 -30.00 -35.99
C ALA A 130 -27.19 -30.90 -35.16
N ALA A 131 -27.68 -30.42 -34.01
CA ALA A 131 -28.62 -31.14 -33.15
C ALA A 131 -30.11 -30.90 -33.52
N ALA A 132 -30.43 -30.00 -34.47
CA ALA A 132 -31.79 -29.74 -34.95
C ALA A 132 -31.81 -29.63 -36.48
N PRO A 133 -32.38 -30.58 -37.28
CA PRO A 133 -33.60 -31.37 -37.00
C PRO A 133 -33.59 -32.87 -37.41
N LYS A 134 -34.11 -33.72 -36.51
CA LYS A 134 -35.02 -34.85 -36.83
C LYS A 134 -36.32 -34.71 -36.02
N LYS A 135 -36.98 -33.54 -36.10
CA LYS A 135 -38.29 -33.33 -35.46
C LYS A 135 -39.39 -32.80 -36.39
N ASP A 136 -39.16 -32.82 -37.71
CA ASP A 136 -40.16 -32.51 -38.73
C ASP A 136 -40.47 -33.73 -39.61
N ALA A 137 -40.79 -34.88 -39.00
CA ALA A 137 -41.25 -36.07 -39.74
C ALA A 137 -42.23 -36.99 -38.98
N ALA A 138 -42.88 -36.52 -37.91
CA ALA A 138 -43.89 -37.32 -37.23
C ALA A 138 -44.91 -36.46 -36.45
N LYS A 139 -45.86 -35.83 -37.15
CA LYS A 139 -47.27 -35.74 -36.73
C LYS A 139 -48.19 -35.11 -37.79
N PRO A 140 -48.70 -35.86 -38.80
CA PRO A 140 -50.02 -35.59 -39.33
C PRO A 140 -51.07 -36.39 -38.53
N ALA A 141 -52.24 -35.79 -38.31
CA ALA A 141 -53.47 -36.40 -37.76
C ALA A 141 -53.54 -36.65 -36.22
N ALA A 142 -53.78 -35.60 -35.43
CA ALA A 142 -54.54 -35.68 -34.16
C ALA A 142 -54.92 -34.28 -33.61
N ALA A 143 -55.31 -33.33 -34.47
CA ALA A 143 -55.70 -31.97 -34.05
C ALA A 143 -57.00 -31.49 -34.73
N LYS A 144 -57.92 -32.43 -34.99
CA LYS A 144 -59.31 -32.14 -35.39
C LYS A 144 -60.27 -32.91 -34.47
N GLU A 145 -60.25 -32.63 -33.17
CA GLU A 145 -61.33 -33.05 -32.26
C GLU A 145 -61.35 -32.31 -30.90
N GLY A 146 -60.71 -31.13 -30.78
CA GLY A 146 -60.64 -30.39 -29.51
C GLY A 146 -60.89 -28.89 -29.61
N ASP A 147 -61.45 -28.42 -30.73
CA ASP A 147 -61.74 -27.00 -31.01
C ASP A 147 -63.25 -26.76 -31.22
N GLU A 148 -64.10 -27.52 -30.51
CA GLU A 148 -65.54 -27.25 -30.48
C GLU A 148 -66.07 -27.03 -29.06
N GLU A 149 -65.41 -27.54 -28.02
CA GLU A 149 -65.89 -27.45 -26.63
C GLU A 149 -65.50 -26.15 -25.90
N LYS A 150 -64.53 -25.36 -26.42
CA LYS A 150 -64.09 -24.10 -25.80
C LYS A 150 -64.76 -22.84 -26.33
N LYS A 151 -65.68 -22.96 -27.30
CA LYS A 151 -66.38 -21.83 -27.90
C LYS A 151 -67.78 -21.60 -27.31
N ASP A 152 -68.37 -22.59 -26.67
CA ASP A 152 -69.65 -22.42 -25.95
C ASP A 152 -69.46 -21.83 -24.54
N GLU A 153 -68.39 -22.19 -23.82
CA GLU A 153 -68.17 -21.70 -22.45
C GLU A 153 -67.85 -20.20 -22.38
N LYS A 154 -67.31 -19.61 -23.46
CA LYS A 154 -67.05 -18.16 -23.54
C LYS A 154 -68.27 -17.34 -23.98
N LYS A 155 -69.37 -17.98 -24.42
CA LYS A 155 -70.57 -17.27 -24.88
C LYS A 155 -71.66 -17.18 -23.81
N GLU A 156 -71.60 -17.98 -22.75
CA GLU A 156 -72.47 -17.82 -21.57
C GLU A 156 -71.94 -16.75 -20.60
N GLU A 157 -70.62 -16.60 -20.45
CA GLU A 157 -70.04 -15.61 -19.51
C GLU A 157 -70.20 -14.15 -19.98
N GLU A 158 -70.43 -13.90 -21.27
CA GLU A 158 -70.63 -12.55 -21.84
C GLU A 158 -72.12 -12.14 -21.89
N LYS A 159 -73.01 -12.92 -21.28
CA LYS A 159 -74.46 -12.65 -21.22
C LYS A 159 -75.01 -12.40 -19.81
N GLU A 160 -74.15 -12.47 -18.80
CA GLU A 160 -74.50 -12.23 -17.39
C GLU A 160 -73.82 -10.99 -16.78
N GLU A 161 -73.16 -10.16 -17.59
CA GLU A 161 -72.72 -8.80 -17.23
C GLU A 161 -73.56 -7.71 -17.91
#